data_AF-A0A919VJX7-F1
#
_entry.id   AF-A0A919VJX7-F1
#
_cell.length_a   1.000
_cell.length_b   1.000
_cell.length_c   1.000
_cell.angle_alpha   90.00
_cell.angle_beta   90.00
_cell.angle_gamma   90.00
#
_symmetry.space_group_name_H-M   'P 1'
#
loop_
_entity.id
_entity.type
_entity.pdbx_description
1 polymer ?
#
loop_
_entity_poly.entity_id
_entity_poly.type
_entity_poly.pdbx_seq_one_letter_code
_entity_poly.pdbx_strand_id
1 'polypeptide(L)'
;MEKPGKGKNGCMSMDGEDLVTCPARITLDAAQLAFFGELPAPAPSVQSELGCELERGHGGSHAALGQQVEETMWWVQWTLSASEINPYTWCPARQDPAVQSREDLDCSLFVGHPGGHWSPKRGWRSDEAA
;
A
#
# COMPACT_ATOMS: atom_id res chain seq x y z
N MET A 1 2.68 -48.68 -30.14
CA MET A 1 3.25 -48.89 -28.80
C MET A 1 3.68 -47.52 -28.29
N GLU A 2 3.26 -47.19 -27.06
CA GLU A 2 3.84 -46.20 -26.12
C GLU A 2 3.60 -44.69 -26.36
N LYS A 3 2.76 -44.12 -25.47
CA LYS A 3 2.67 -42.70 -25.07
C LYS A 3 3.81 -42.39 -24.05
N PRO A 4 3.76 -41.30 -23.27
CA PRO A 4 3.95 -39.86 -23.55
C PRO A 4 5.04 -39.24 -22.63
N GLY A 5 5.38 -37.95 -22.78
CA GLY A 5 6.02 -37.19 -21.69
C GLY A 5 6.66 -35.88 -22.17
N LYS A 6 6.14 -34.71 -21.79
CA LYS A 6 6.31 -34.00 -20.50
C LYS A 6 7.36 -32.91 -20.65
N GLY A 7 6.92 -31.65 -20.68
CA GLY A 7 7.79 -30.50 -20.93
C GLY A 7 7.27 -29.16 -20.45
N LYS A 8 6.80 -29.11 -19.20
CA LYS A 8 6.82 -27.96 -18.27
C LYS A 8 6.24 -26.61 -18.74
N ASN A 9 4.98 -26.41 -18.34
CA ASN A 9 4.47 -25.19 -17.71
C ASN A 9 5.56 -24.34 -17.02
N GLY A 10 6.02 -23.30 -17.71
CA GLY A 10 6.72 -22.17 -17.10
C GLY A 10 5.69 -21.16 -16.63
N CYS A 11 5.09 -21.38 -15.46
CA CYS A 11 4.55 -20.26 -14.70
C CYS A 11 5.77 -19.47 -14.23
N MET A 12 5.99 -18.29 -14.80
CA MET A 12 6.92 -17.35 -14.21
C MET A 12 6.40 -17.05 -12.80
N SER A 13 7.13 -17.53 -11.81
CA SER A 13 6.94 -17.23 -10.40
C SER A 13 6.86 -15.72 -10.26
N MET A 14 5.71 -15.20 -9.84
CA MET A 14 5.62 -13.84 -9.33
C MET A 14 6.50 -13.77 -8.09
N ASP A 15 7.52 -12.92 -8.16
CA ASP A 15 8.46 -12.62 -7.09
C ASP A 15 7.71 -12.39 -5.76
N GLY A 16 8.16 -13.10 -4.72
CA GLY A 16 7.54 -13.16 -3.39
C GLY A 16 7.60 -11.87 -2.57
N GLU A 17 7.71 -10.72 -3.22
CA GLU A 17 7.77 -9.39 -2.61
C GLU A 17 6.39 -8.68 -2.65
N ASP A 18 5.45 -9.14 -3.50
CA ASP A 18 4.06 -8.63 -3.62
C ASP A 18 3.08 -9.34 -2.63
N LEU A 19 3.58 -10.18 -1.73
CA LEU A 19 2.73 -11.02 -0.88
C LEU A 19 2.32 -10.35 0.44
N VAL A 20 2.88 -9.19 0.76
CA VAL A 20 2.63 -8.48 2.03
C VAL A 20 1.47 -7.49 1.95
N THR A 21 1.20 -6.92 0.77
CA THR A 21 0.12 -5.96 0.54
C THR A 21 -1.14 -6.64 -0.01
N CYS A 22 -2.27 -6.00 0.21
CA CYS A 22 -3.56 -6.46 -0.27
C CYS A 22 -3.62 -6.34 -1.80
N PRO A 23 -3.99 -7.41 -2.53
CA PRO A 23 -4.01 -7.39 -4.00
C PRO A 23 -5.20 -6.59 -4.59
N ALA A 24 -6.04 -6.01 -3.73
CA ALA A 24 -7.20 -5.24 -4.16
C ALA A 24 -6.74 -3.97 -4.89
N ARG A 25 -7.42 -3.66 -6.00
CA ARG A 25 -7.19 -2.47 -6.83
C ARG A 25 -8.51 -1.75 -7.07
N ILE A 26 -8.43 -0.46 -7.30
CA ILE A 26 -9.56 0.36 -7.73
C ILE A 26 -9.15 1.25 -8.91
N THR A 27 -10.07 1.41 -9.85
CA THR A 27 -9.97 2.45 -10.88
C THR A 27 -10.80 3.64 -10.42
N LEU A 28 -10.17 4.81 -10.35
CA LEU A 28 -10.84 6.04 -9.95
C LEU A 28 -11.79 6.51 -11.04
N ASP A 29 -13.00 6.94 -10.64
CA ASP A 29 -13.96 7.52 -11.55
C ASP A 29 -13.61 8.98 -11.90
N ALA A 30 -14.30 9.53 -12.91
CA ALA A 30 -14.03 10.88 -13.40
C ALA A 30 -14.22 11.98 -12.34
N ALA A 31 -15.18 11.82 -11.42
CA ALA A 31 -15.40 12.78 -10.34
C ALA A 31 -14.28 12.68 -9.29
N GLN A 32 -13.81 11.47 -8.98
CA GLN A 32 -12.66 11.27 -8.09
C GLN A 32 -11.37 11.86 -8.68
N LEU A 33 -11.13 11.64 -9.98
CA LEU A 33 -9.99 12.23 -10.67
C LEU A 33 -10.07 13.77 -10.73
N ALA A 34 -11.27 14.31 -10.97
CA ALA A 34 -11.49 15.75 -10.95
C ALA A 34 -11.20 16.34 -9.56
N PHE A 35 -11.64 15.68 -8.49
CA PHE A 35 -11.36 16.11 -7.11
C PHE A 35 -9.85 16.25 -6.86
N PHE A 36 -9.04 15.27 -7.24
CA PHE A 36 -7.58 15.34 -7.11
C PHE A 36 -6.97 16.42 -8.02
N GLY A 37 -7.54 16.65 -9.20
CA GLY A 37 -7.11 17.71 -10.11
C GLY A 37 -7.38 19.12 -9.60
N GLU A 38 -8.32 19.30 -8.67
CA GLU A 38 -8.64 20.59 -8.04
C GLU A 38 -7.79 20.88 -6.78
N LEU A 39 -7.02 19.90 -6.29
CA LEU A 39 -6.16 20.09 -5.13
C LEU A 39 -5.03 21.09 -5.42
N PRO A 40 -4.53 21.81 -4.38
CA PRO A 40 -3.47 22.79 -4.54
C PRO A 40 -2.22 22.25 -5.27
N ALA A 41 -1.60 23.13 -6.07
CA ALA A 41 -0.70 22.77 -7.17
C ALA A 41 0.74 22.27 -6.87
N PRO A 42 1.24 22.05 -5.63
CA PRO A 42 2.52 21.33 -5.50
C PRO A 42 2.36 19.80 -5.49
N ALA A 43 1.14 19.26 -5.53
CA ALA A 43 0.93 17.84 -5.34
C ALA A 43 1.00 17.05 -6.67
N PRO A 44 1.66 15.88 -6.68
CA PRO A 44 1.85 15.07 -7.90
C PRO A 44 0.52 14.60 -8.49
N SER A 45 0.47 14.40 -9.81
CA SER A 45 -0.72 13.88 -10.48
C SER A 45 -1.09 12.49 -9.98
N VAL A 46 -2.34 12.30 -9.56
CA VAL A 46 -2.87 11.03 -9.10
C VAL A 46 -2.93 10.01 -10.25
N GLN A 47 -2.64 8.74 -9.95
CA GLN A 47 -2.82 7.65 -10.91
C GLN A 47 -4.31 7.29 -11.02
N SER A 48 -4.75 6.90 -12.21
CA SER A 48 -6.15 6.48 -12.42
C SER A 48 -6.47 5.10 -11.84
N GLU A 49 -5.45 4.28 -11.58
CA GLU A 49 -5.58 3.02 -10.86
C GLU A 49 -4.72 3.07 -9.59
N LEU A 50 -5.31 2.68 -8.46
CA LEU A 50 -4.63 2.58 -7.18
C LEU A 50 -4.71 1.14 -6.65
N GLY A 51 -3.60 0.67 -6.07
CA GLY A 51 -3.54 -0.59 -5.33
C GLY A 51 -3.69 -0.36 -3.83
N CYS A 52 -4.35 -1.28 -3.14
CA CYS A 52 -4.51 -1.20 -1.69
C CYS A 52 -3.15 -1.30 -1.00
N GLU A 53 -2.85 -0.31 -0.15
CA GLU A 53 -1.59 -0.24 0.59
C GLU A 53 -1.64 -0.95 1.95
N LEU A 54 -2.80 -1.49 2.31
CA LEU A 54 -2.99 -2.23 3.56
C LEU A 54 -2.44 -3.66 3.46
N GLU A 55 -2.13 -4.25 4.63
CA GLU A 55 -1.62 -5.62 4.74
C GLU A 55 -2.57 -6.64 4.12
N ARG A 56 -2.03 -7.67 3.45
CA ARG A 56 -2.81 -8.77 2.92
C ARG A 56 -3.66 -9.42 4.03
N GLY A 57 -4.96 -9.56 3.76
CA GLY A 57 -5.90 -10.16 4.70
C GLY A 57 -6.44 -9.18 5.75
N HIS A 58 -6.19 -7.88 5.60
CA HIS A 58 -6.84 -6.86 6.42
C HIS A 58 -8.37 -6.97 6.35
N GLY A 59 -9.02 -6.66 7.47
CA GLY A 59 -10.47 -6.47 7.51
C GLY A 59 -10.88 -5.06 7.07
N GLY A 60 -12.15 -4.90 6.74
CA GLY A 60 -12.74 -3.59 6.44
C GLY A 60 -12.47 -3.09 5.02
N SER A 61 -12.58 -1.77 4.83
CA SER A 61 -12.37 -1.11 3.55
C SER A 61 -10.91 -1.18 3.11
N HIS A 62 -10.69 -1.34 1.81
CA HIS A 62 -9.40 -1.14 1.17
C HIS A 62 -9.05 0.34 1.17
N ALA A 63 -7.76 0.65 1.17
CA ALA A 63 -7.30 2.03 1.22
C ALA A 63 -6.00 2.20 0.45
N ALA A 64 -5.88 3.34 -0.23
CA ALA A 64 -4.67 3.76 -0.93
C ALA A 64 -4.52 5.27 -0.86
N LEU A 65 -3.28 5.73 -0.74
CA LEU A 65 -2.94 7.14 -0.82
C LEU A 65 -3.13 7.61 -2.26
N GLY A 66 -4.08 8.52 -2.48
CA GLY A 66 -4.23 9.18 -3.77
C GLY A 66 -3.21 10.29 -3.94
N GLN A 67 -3.19 11.24 -2.99
CA GLN A 67 -2.35 12.42 -3.08
C GLN A 67 -2.07 13.01 -1.69
N GLN A 68 -0.90 13.61 -1.52
CA GLN A 68 -0.54 14.36 -0.32
C GLN A 68 -0.41 15.85 -0.66
N VAL A 69 -1.05 16.70 0.13
CA VAL A 69 -0.95 18.17 0.06
C VAL A 69 -0.56 18.68 1.45
N GLU A 70 0.64 19.23 1.58
CA GLU A 70 1.19 19.65 2.87
C GLU A 70 1.17 18.50 3.90
N GLU A 71 0.42 18.68 4.99
CA GLU A 71 0.25 17.70 6.06
C GLU A 71 -0.99 16.82 5.88
N THR A 72 -1.83 17.14 4.89
CA THR A 72 -3.07 16.40 4.61
C THR A 72 -2.81 15.33 3.57
N MET A 73 -3.19 14.10 3.89
CA MET A 73 -3.19 13.00 2.94
C MET A 73 -4.61 12.68 2.53
N TRP A 74 -4.83 12.64 1.23
CA TRP A 74 -6.11 12.28 0.63
C TRP A 74 -6.09 10.79 0.29
N TRP A 75 -6.75 10.00 1.12
CA TRP A 75 -6.85 8.56 0.96
C TRP A 75 -8.15 8.19 0.26
N VAL A 76 -8.03 7.32 -0.73
CA VAL A 76 -9.18 6.67 -1.35
C VAL A 76 -9.45 5.41 -0.54
N GLN A 77 -10.64 5.31 0.04
CA GLN A 77 -11.11 4.11 0.72
C GLN A 77 -12.23 3.48 -0.09
N TRP A 78 -12.22 2.16 -0.23
CA TRP A 78 -13.25 1.48 -0.99
C TRP A 78 -13.61 0.10 -0.45
N THR A 79 -14.82 -0.30 -0.76
CA THR A 79 -15.36 -1.65 -0.59
C THR A 79 -15.73 -2.21 -1.96
N LEU A 80 -16.36 -3.38 -2.00
CA LEU A 80 -16.93 -3.93 -3.23
C LEU A 80 -18.08 -3.09 -3.82
N SER A 81 -18.66 -2.17 -3.05
CA SER A 81 -19.91 -1.48 -3.42
C SER A 81 -19.82 0.04 -3.41
N ALA A 82 -18.79 0.61 -2.79
CA ALA A 82 -18.63 2.06 -2.66
C ALA A 82 -17.16 2.45 -2.54
N SER A 83 -16.85 3.69 -2.93
CA SER A 83 -15.53 4.30 -2.78
C SER A 83 -15.66 5.76 -2.38
N GLU A 84 -14.80 6.22 -1.48
CA GLU A 84 -14.83 7.56 -0.89
C GLU A 84 -13.42 8.12 -0.75
N ILE A 85 -13.27 9.43 -0.95
CA ILE A 85 -12.00 10.14 -0.72
C ILE A 85 -12.10 10.85 0.62
N ASN A 86 -11.16 10.58 1.53
CA ASN A 86 -11.16 11.13 2.88
C ASN A 86 -9.81 11.73 3.24
N PRO A 87 -9.78 12.92 3.89
CA PRO A 87 -8.56 13.50 4.41
C PRO A 87 -8.15 12.84 5.71
N TYR A 88 -6.88 12.45 5.81
CA TYR A 88 -6.28 11.92 7.02
C TYR A 88 -4.89 12.51 7.29
N THR A 89 -4.46 12.36 8.54
CA THR A 89 -3.08 12.58 8.98
C THR A 89 -2.33 11.26 9.13
N TRP A 90 -1.00 11.34 9.30
CA TRP A 90 -0.14 10.17 9.46
C TRP A 90 -0.49 9.39 10.71
N CYS A 91 -0.31 8.07 10.63
CA CYS A 91 -0.40 7.22 11.81
C CYS A 91 0.56 7.74 12.90
N PRO A 92 0.08 8.02 14.14
CA PRO A 92 0.91 8.55 15.23
C PRO A 92 2.11 7.66 15.59
N ALA A 93 2.03 6.36 15.29
CA ALA A 93 3.14 5.43 15.49
C ALA A 93 4.40 5.80 14.68
N ARG A 94 4.25 6.61 13.62
CA ARG A 94 5.37 7.19 12.87
C ARG A 94 6.21 8.16 13.71
N GLN A 95 5.62 8.77 14.74
CA GLN A 95 6.24 9.84 15.52
C GLN A 95 6.71 9.38 16.91
N ASP A 96 6.68 8.08 17.22
CA ASP A 96 7.04 7.61 18.56
C ASP A 96 8.54 7.83 18.85
N PRO A 97 8.89 8.72 19.81
CA PRO A 97 10.28 9.07 20.10
C PRO A 97 10.99 8.01 20.96
N ALA A 98 10.29 7.00 21.48
CA ALA A 98 10.88 5.90 22.25
C ALA A 98 11.46 4.81 21.34
N VAL A 99 11.19 4.88 20.03
CA VAL A 99 11.79 4.02 19.00
C VAL A 99 13.14 4.62 18.60
N GLN A 100 14.21 4.10 19.20
CA GLN A 100 15.59 4.63 19.07
C GLN A 100 16.18 4.55 17.64
N SER A 101 15.48 3.91 16.71
CA SER A 101 15.89 3.82 15.32
C SER A 101 14.74 4.30 14.45
N ARG A 102 14.94 5.45 13.79
CA ARG A 102 14.05 6.06 12.76
C ARG A 102 13.73 5.10 11.59
N GLU A 103 14.37 3.95 11.58
CA GLU A 103 14.38 2.91 10.55
C GLU A 103 13.41 1.75 10.86
N ASP A 104 12.82 1.71 12.06
CA ASP A 104 12.07 0.55 12.56
C ASP A 104 10.54 0.72 12.61
N LEU A 105 10.01 1.94 12.61
CA LEU A 105 8.55 2.19 12.71
C LEU A 105 8.10 3.40 11.86
N ASP A 106 8.51 3.49 10.59
CA ASP A 106 7.87 4.47 9.67
C ASP A 106 6.58 3.86 9.12
N CYS A 107 5.53 3.88 9.95
CA CYS A 107 4.19 3.53 9.49
C CYS A 107 3.72 4.63 8.53
N SER A 108 3.75 4.34 7.23
CA SER A 108 3.36 5.26 6.16
C SER A 108 1.85 5.22 5.84
N LEU A 109 1.02 4.70 6.75
CA LEU A 109 -0.43 4.60 6.57
C LEU A 109 -1.17 5.71 7.34
N PHE A 110 -2.46 5.89 7.02
CA PHE A 110 -3.33 6.87 7.69
C PHE A 110 -3.66 6.49 9.14
N VAL A 111 -4.03 7.48 9.96
CA VAL A 111 -4.47 7.25 11.34
C VAL A 111 -5.65 6.28 11.42
N GLY A 112 -5.52 5.24 12.26
CA GLY A 112 -6.58 4.25 12.49
C GLY A 112 -6.69 3.16 11.41
N HIS A 113 -5.66 2.99 10.57
CA HIS A 113 -5.64 1.93 9.56
C HIS A 113 -5.71 0.52 10.19
N PRO A 114 -6.32 -0.45 9.49
CA PRO A 114 -6.24 -1.85 9.89
C PRO A 114 -4.86 -2.44 9.53
N GLY A 115 -4.48 -3.51 10.23
CA GLY A 115 -3.20 -4.20 10.03
C GLY A 115 -2.10 -3.75 10.99
N GLY A 116 -0.95 -4.43 10.94
CA GLY A 116 0.20 -4.10 11.78
C GLY A 116 0.94 -2.84 11.32
N HIS A 117 1.62 -2.16 12.25
CA HIS A 117 2.41 -0.95 11.98
C HIS A 117 3.88 -1.29 11.65
N TRP A 118 4.12 -2.38 10.92
CA TRP A 118 5.48 -2.84 10.63
C TRP A 118 5.85 -2.49 9.19
N SER A 119 6.99 -1.81 9.02
CA SER A 119 7.63 -1.72 7.70
C SER A 119 8.36 -3.05 7.46
N PRO A 120 8.20 -3.73 6.32
CA PRO A 120 9.03 -4.89 6.00
C PRO A 120 10.47 -4.39 5.87
N LYS A 121 11.32 -4.69 6.86
CA LYS A 121 12.75 -4.46 6.75
C LYS A 121 13.25 -5.21 5.52
N ARG A 122 13.78 -4.48 4.54
CA ARG A 122 14.79 -5.06 3.62
C ARG A 122 15.82 -5.73 4.51
N GLY A 123 15.92 -7.05 4.43
CA GLY A 123 16.77 -7.84 5.31
C GLY A 123 18.21 -7.34 5.28
N TRP A 124 18.63 -6.66 6.34
CA TRP A 124 20.05 -6.60 6.68
C TRP A 124 20.35 -7.97 7.31
N ARG A 125 20.89 -8.89 6.50
CA ARG A 125 21.55 -10.08 7.05
C ARG A 125 22.68 -9.55 7.92
N SER A 126 22.54 -9.65 9.24
CA SER A 126 23.70 -9.73 10.12
C SER A 126 24.43 -11.00 9.70
N ASP A 127 25.38 -10.88 8.78
CA ASP A 127 26.38 -11.91 8.60
C ASP A 127 27.30 -11.77 9.82
N GLU A 128 26.96 -12.56 10.83
CA GLU A 128 27.81 -12.91 11.95
C GLU A 128 29.03 -13.64 11.36
N ALA A 129 30.12 -12.91 11.15
CA ALA A 129 31.41 -13.48 10.81
C ALA A 129 32.33 -13.40 12.04
N ALA A 130 32.37 -14.53 12.73
CA ALA A 130 33.42 -15.13 13.57
C ALA A 130 34.60 -14.27 14.06
#